data_AF-A0A8S1V2Y3-F1
#
_entry.id   AF-A0A8S1V2Y3-F1
#
_cell.length_a   1.000
_cell.length_b   1.000
_cell.length_c   1.000
_cell.angle_alpha   90.00
_cell.angle_beta   90.00
_cell.angle_gamma   90.00
#
_symmetry.space_group_name_H-M   'P 1'
#
loop_
_entity.id
_entity.type
_entity.pdbx_description
1 polymer ?
#
loop_
_entity_poly.entity_id
_entity_poly.type
_entity_poly.pdbx_seq_one_letter_code
_entity_poly.pdbx_strand_id
1 'polypeptide(L)'
;MTEYCDQIVTSQIISDVIKRGPILETKSMSYKVQHKSTDTEPHLAWETVKYTFEIIKTDLIHGIEENHIFTRRYSHFEWLQNELETKHIGRILPSLPEKTQNYDKDKRKYEFIYYMQKLLDHKLLRNSDVLQKFISKEYKDFNDFQEYINKLSDQNTFINRIMNTGVTFVSLFQKCVSFGSSTILPRVPDKQDLYFDEILKELQSSKQQTEMIYSDLQKIVQKLYIQSKSLIISQEIFITECQQNDEFMKLKRITKIYENFQIQLKETFIYRLETCIRDYLQALKIINEYRELKDQIHKDSQQINNINIGKSKLEELKYTLSNNKQKIEQIYTNFLDDLPIFKQTQQLYLKDIQSNFHSELSAFYFTLKNLKQL
;
A
#
# COMPACT_ATOMS: atom_id res chain seq x y z
N MET A 1 8.06 -37.39 -28.37
CA MET A 1 8.72 -36.21 -27.78
C MET A 1 8.22 -36.07 -26.35
N THR A 2 8.59 -37.02 -25.51
CA THR A 2 7.94 -37.28 -24.20
C THR A 2 8.96 -37.80 -23.18
N GLU A 3 10.18 -37.25 -23.20
CA GLU A 3 11.27 -37.69 -22.30
C GLU A 3 12.08 -36.56 -21.65
N TYR A 4 11.62 -35.29 -21.71
CA TYR A 4 12.34 -34.17 -21.09
C TYR A 4 11.66 -33.54 -19.86
N CYS A 5 10.54 -34.08 -19.38
CA CYS A 5 9.86 -33.54 -18.19
C CYS A 5 10.20 -34.24 -16.87
N ASP A 6 10.88 -35.39 -16.89
CA ASP A 6 11.11 -36.20 -15.68
C ASP A 6 12.49 -35.99 -15.00
N GLN A 7 13.27 -35.00 -15.42
CA GLN A 7 14.53 -34.64 -14.75
C GLN A 7 14.43 -33.44 -13.80
N ILE A 8 13.23 -32.91 -13.55
CA ILE A 8 12.99 -31.92 -12.47
C ILE A 8 12.56 -32.64 -11.18
N VAL A 9 13.12 -33.82 -10.90
CA VAL A 9 12.93 -34.50 -9.64
C VAL A 9 14.31 -34.80 -9.08
N THR A 10 14.56 -34.33 -7.86
CA THR A 10 15.80 -34.45 -7.06
C THR A 10 17.01 -33.63 -7.50
N SER A 11 16.95 -32.30 -7.43
CA SER A 11 18.17 -31.51 -7.42
C SER A 11 18.37 -30.82 -6.07
N GLN A 12 19.51 -31.16 -5.46
CA GLN A 12 20.21 -30.44 -4.41
C GLN A 12 20.19 -28.91 -4.63
N ILE A 13 20.05 -28.46 -5.88
CA ILE A 13 19.90 -27.08 -6.34
C ILE A 13 18.69 -26.37 -5.70
N ILE A 14 17.52 -27.02 -5.56
CA ILE A 14 16.37 -26.41 -4.85
C ILE A 14 16.70 -26.23 -3.36
N SER A 15 17.37 -27.22 -2.75
CA SER A 15 17.81 -27.13 -1.35
C SER A 15 18.89 -26.07 -1.14
N ASP A 16 19.82 -25.91 -2.09
CA ASP A 16 20.90 -24.93 -2.04
C ASP A 16 20.44 -23.51 -2.33
N VAL A 17 19.38 -23.33 -3.14
CA VAL A 17 18.69 -22.05 -3.33
C VAL A 17 17.93 -21.64 -2.06
N ILE A 18 17.30 -22.60 -1.37
CA ILE A 18 16.64 -22.35 -0.07
C ILE A 18 17.67 -22.02 1.03
N LYS A 19 18.87 -22.63 1.01
CA LYS A 19 19.94 -22.38 1.99
C LYS A 19 20.71 -21.07 1.79
N ARG A 20 20.70 -20.48 0.59
CA ARG A 20 21.40 -19.21 0.27
C ARG A 20 20.51 -17.97 0.37
N GLY A 21 19.19 -18.13 0.55
CA GLY A 21 18.33 -17.02 0.96
C GLY A 21 18.65 -16.61 2.40
N PRO A 22 18.49 -15.32 2.78
CA PRO A 22 18.47 -14.97 4.20
C PRO A 22 17.46 -15.91 4.87
N ILE A 23 17.86 -16.55 5.97
CA ILE A 23 17.01 -17.46 6.75
C ILE A 23 15.76 -16.68 7.11
N LEU A 24 14.70 -16.85 6.30
CA LEU A 24 13.37 -16.39 6.64
C LEU A 24 13.07 -17.16 7.93
N GLU A 25 12.91 -16.44 9.05
CA GLU A 25 12.25 -17.00 10.23
C GLU A 25 11.08 -17.83 9.70
N THR A 26 11.08 -19.13 9.98
CA THR A 26 10.04 -20.06 9.53
C THR A 26 8.71 -19.44 9.94
N LYS A 27 8.01 -18.82 8.98
CA LYS A 27 6.68 -18.27 9.23
C LYS A 27 5.82 -19.49 9.55
N SER A 28 5.52 -19.71 10.83
CA SER A 28 4.57 -20.75 11.23
C SER A 28 3.16 -20.43 10.75
N MET A 29 2.90 -19.16 10.40
CA MET A 29 1.60 -18.65 9.98
C MET A 29 1.71 -17.92 8.65
N SER A 30 0.86 -18.29 7.70
CA SER A 30 0.62 -17.53 6.46
C SER A 30 -0.77 -16.92 6.46
N TYR A 31 -0.92 -15.77 5.81
CA TYR A 31 -2.17 -15.07 5.68
C TYR A 31 -2.49 -14.86 4.21
N LYS A 32 -3.75 -15.03 3.83
CA LYS A 32 -4.26 -14.70 2.50
C LYS A 32 -5.51 -13.85 2.64
N VAL A 33 -5.53 -12.71 1.96
CA VAL A 33 -6.70 -11.83 1.89
C VAL A 33 -7.45 -12.08 0.60
N GLN A 34 -8.77 -12.24 0.68
CA GLN A 34 -9.67 -12.38 -0.47
C GLN A 34 -10.82 -11.38 -0.38
N HIS A 35 -11.28 -10.90 -1.52
CA HIS A 35 -12.53 -10.13 -1.63
C HIS A 35 -13.70 -11.10 -1.81
N LYS A 36 -14.83 -10.82 -1.14
CA LYS A 36 -16.05 -11.64 -1.21
C LYS A 36 -17.22 -10.92 -1.87
N SER A 37 -17.48 -9.67 -1.49
CA SER A 37 -18.58 -8.88 -2.04
C SER A 37 -18.31 -7.39 -1.96
N THR A 38 -18.98 -6.64 -2.85
CA THR A 38 -19.02 -5.18 -2.83
C THR A 38 -20.49 -4.77 -2.76
N ASP A 39 -20.87 -4.09 -1.69
CA ASP A 39 -22.23 -3.60 -1.49
C ASP A 39 -22.25 -2.09 -1.72
N THR A 40 -23.21 -1.61 -2.52
CA THR A 40 -23.39 -0.21 -2.84
C THR A 40 -24.72 0.30 -2.29
N GLU A 41 -24.66 1.26 -1.37
CA GLU A 41 -25.84 1.92 -0.81
C GLU A 41 -26.00 3.30 -1.43
N PRO A 42 -27.09 3.55 -2.19
CA PRO A 42 -27.34 4.86 -2.76
C PRO A 42 -27.77 5.84 -1.66
N HIS A 43 -27.09 6.99 -1.58
CA HIS A 43 -27.58 8.18 -0.87
C HIS A 43 -27.92 9.27 -1.88
N LEU A 44 -28.75 10.23 -1.45
CA LEU A 44 -29.30 11.33 -2.25
C LEU A 44 -28.26 12.13 -3.06
N ALA A 45 -26.99 12.12 -2.67
CA ALA A 45 -25.91 12.86 -3.35
C ALA A 45 -24.63 12.05 -3.61
N TRP A 46 -24.51 10.81 -3.12
CA TRP A 46 -23.34 9.95 -3.32
C TRP A 46 -23.66 8.48 -3.05
N GLU A 47 -22.83 7.57 -3.56
CA GLU A 47 -22.92 6.15 -3.23
C GLU A 47 -21.93 5.80 -2.11
N THR A 48 -22.40 5.14 -1.06
CA THR A 48 -21.51 4.52 -0.08
C THR A 48 -21.17 3.12 -0.55
N VAL A 49 -19.88 2.78 -0.59
CA VAL A 49 -19.40 1.45 -1.01
C VAL A 49 -18.75 0.73 0.16
N LYS A 50 -19.24 -0.47 0.44
CA LYS A 50 -18.75 -1.39 1.46
C LYS A 50 -18.11 -2.59 0.77
N TYR A 51 -17.01 -3.07 1.34
CA TYR A 51 -16.23 -4.19 0.84
C TYR A 51 -16.17 -5.26 1.91
N THR A 52 -16.54 -6.48 1.55
CA THR A 52 -16.42 -7.65 2.41
C THR A 52 -15.18 -8.44 2.02
N PHE A 53 -14.32 -8.70 2.99
CA PHE A 53 -13.08 -9.45 2.81
C PHE A 53 -13.07 -10.70 3.68
N GLU A 54 -12.36 -11.71 3.24
CA GLU A 54 -12.03 -12.91 4.01
C GLU A 54 -10.51 -12.98 4.20
N ILE A 55 -10.08 -13.17 5.45
CA ILE A 55 -8.71 -13.52 5.81
C ILE A 55 -8.68 -15.00 6.09
N ILE A 56 -7.83 -15.71 5.36
CA ILE A 56 -7.50 -17.11 5.57
C ILE A 56 -6.14 -17.13 6.27
N LYS A 57 -6.12 -17.60 7.51
CA LYS A 57 -4.90 -17.79 8.29
C LYS A 57 -4.59 -19.28 8.32
N THR A 58 -3.44 -19.65 7.79
CA THR A 58 -2.98 -21.05 7.74
C THR A 58 -1.80 -21.22 8.67
N ASP A 59 -1.93 -22.14 9.64
CA ASP A 59 -0.81 -22.66 10.40
C ASP A 59 -0.08 -23.68 9.53
N LEU A 60 1.11 -23.31 9.07
CA LEU A 60 1.92 -24.13 8.16
C LEU A 60 2.52 -25.37 8.84
N ILE A 61 2.55 -25.42 10.17
CA ILE A 61 3.06 -26.56 10.94
C ILE A 61 1.96 -27.61 11.13
N HIS A 62 0.77 -27.15 11.52
CA HIS A 62 -0.35 -28.05 11.86
C HIS A 62 -1.35 -28.25 10.72
N GLY A 63 -1.23 -27.49 9.62
CA GLY A 63 -2.16 -27.51 8.50
C GLY A 63 -3.56 -27.00 8.85
N ILE A 64 -3.68 -26.21 9.92
CA ILE A 64 -4.97 -25.68 10.40
C ILE A 64 -5.26 -24.36 9.67
N GLU A 65 -6.45 -24.26 9.08
CA GLU A 65 -6.93 -23.04 8.43
C GLU A 65 -8.06 -22.40 9.24
N GLU A 66 -7.88 -21.12 9.57
CA GLU A 66 -8.88 -20.29 10.22
C GLU A 66 -9.33 -19.17 9.27
N ASN A 67 -10.63 -19.13 9.00
CA ASN A 67 -11.21 -18.09 8.15
C ASN A 67 -11.90 -17.02 9.00
N HIS A 68 -11.72 -15.78 8.58
CA HIS A 68 -12.35 -14.64 9.22
C HIS A 68 -12.86 -13.64 8.17
N ILE A 69 -14.15 -13.33 8.23
CA ILE A 69 -14.80 -12.39 7.32
C ILE A 69 -15.09 -11.09 8.05
N PHE A 70 -14.88 -9.95 7.39
CA PHE A 70 -15.21 -8.63 7.91
C PHE A 70 -15.59 -7.65 6.78
N THR A 71 -16.44 -6.66 7.09
CA THR A 71 -16.95 -5.68 6.11
C THR A 71 -16.56 -4.25 6.47
N ARG A 72 -15.95 -3.53 5.52
CA ARG A 72 -15.40 -2.17 5.74
C ARG A 72 -15.63 -1.25 4.55
N ARG A 73 -15.61 0.06 4.78
CA ARG A 73 -15.62 1.10 3.74
C ARG A 73 -14.30 1.85 3.72
N TYR A 74 -14.07 2.67 2.70
CA TYR A 74 -12.84 3.46 2.55
C TYR A 74 -12.46 4.24 3.82
N SER A 75 -13.40 4.92 4.46
CA SER A 75 -13.11 5.70 5.67
C SER A 75 -12.70 4.85 6.88
N HIS A 76 -13.06 3.57 6.93
CA HIS A 76 -12.53 2.65 7.95
C HIS A 76 -11.06 2.33 7.70
N PHE A 77 -10.66 2.20 6.44
CA PHE A 77 -9.24 2.06 6.08
C PHE A 77 -8.46 3.35 6.32
N GLU A 78 -9.05 4.53 6.09
CA GLU A 78 -8.45 5.82 6.51
C GLU A 78 -8.21 5.86 8.02
N TRP A 79 -9.21 5.44 8.81
CA TRP A 79 -9.06 5.32 10.26
C TRP A 79 -7.90 4.39 10.64
N LEU A 80 -7.84 3.18 10.04
CA LEU A 80 -6.76 2.23 10.29
C LEU A 80 -5.39 2.82 9.95
N GLN A 81 -5.26 3.48 8.80
CA GLN A 81 -4.02 4.12 8.38
C GLN A 81 -3.56 5.17 9.39
N ASN A 82 -4.47 6.06 9.82
CA ASN A 82 -4.13 7.13 10.77
C ASN A 82 -3.71 6.59 12.14
N GLU A 83 -4.39 5.56 12.63
CA GLU A 83 -4.04 4.89 13.89
C GLU A 83 -2.69 4.15 13.78
N LEU A 84 -2.41 3.51 12.65
CA LEU A 84 -1.11 2.88 12.40
C LEU A 84 0.02 3.92 12.31
N GLU A 85 -0.18 5.03 11.60
CA GLU A 85 0.80 6.12 11.51
C GLU A 85 1.11 6.73 12.88
N THR A 86 0.08 6.85 13.74
CA THR A 86 0.21 7.40 15.08
C THR A 86 0.96 6.45 16.02
N LYS A 87 0.67 5.14 15.97
CA LYS A 87 1.27 4.16 16.89
C LYS A 87 2.62 3.60 16.41
N HIS A 88 2.87 3.60 15.10
CA HIS A 88 4.06 3.00 14.48
C HIS A 88 4.88 4.04 13.74
N ILE A 89 5.29 5.09 14.46
CA ILE A 89 6.06 6.22 13.92
C ILE A 89 7.30 5.73 13.17
N GLY A 90 7.47 6.19 11.92
CA GLY A 90 8.63 5.89 11.10
C GLY A 90 8.69 4.50 10.48
N ARG A 91 7.64 3.68 10.65
CA ARG A 91 7.50 2.41 9.92
C ARG A 91 7.01 2.64 8.50
N ILE A 92 7.45 1.80 7.57
CA ILE A 92 7.03 1.87 6.18
C ILE A 92 5.66 1.22 6.03
N LEU A 93 4.60 2.03 6.09
CA LEU A 93 3.24 1.55 5.94
C LEU A 93 2.83 1.42 4.46
N PRO A 94 2.08 0.37 4.09
CA PRO A 94 1.47 0.27 2.77
C PRO A 94 0.57 1.47 2.48
N SER A 95 0.49 1.88 1.22
CA SER A 95 -0.32 3.02 0.83
C SER A 95 -1.79 2.66 0.61
N LEU A 96 -2.69 3.49 1.11
CA LEU A 96 -4.11 3.42 0.75
C LEU A 96 -4.34 3.77 -0.73
N PRO A 97 -5.42 3.26 -1.34
CA PRO A 97 -5.88 3.71 -2.65
C PRO A 97 -6.28 5.20 -2.63
N GLU A 98 -6.18 5.89 -3.77
CA GLU A 98 -6.48 7.32 -3.84
C GLU A 98 -7.97 7.63 -3.58
N LYS A 99 -8.23 8.72 -2.87
CA LYS A 99 -9.57 9.25 -2.59
C LYS A 99 -10.05 10.14 -3.74
N THR A 100 -10.38 9.53 -4.87
CA THR A 100 -10.98 10.23 -6.02
C THR A 100 -12.50 10.07 -6.04
N GLN A 101 -13.23 11.09 -6.51
CA GLN A 101 -14.70 11.06 -6.63
C GLN A 101 -15.16 10.06 -7.71
N ASN A 102 -14.45 9.99 -8.83
CA ASN A 102 -14.71 9.06 -9.93
C ASN A 102 -13.70 7.90 -9.91
N TYR A 103 -13.76 7.08 -8.86
CA TYR A 103 -12.83 5.98 -8.70
C TYR A 103 -13.32 4.69 -9.35
N ASP A 104 -12.39 3.91 -9.87
CA ASP A 104 -12.64 2.56 -10.36
C ASP A 104 -12.84 1.62 -9.14
N LYS A 105 -14.09 1.18 -8.94
CA LYS A 105 -14.48 0.32 -7.81
C LYS A 105 -13.75 -1.03 -7.86
N ASP A 106 -13.51 -1.55 -9.06
CA ASP A 106 -12.83 -2.82 -9.28
C ASP A 106 -11.32 -2.70 -9.07
N LYS A 107 -10.71 -1.58 -9.43
CA LYS A 107 -9.32 -1.29 -9.04
C LYS A 107 -9.18 -1.21 -7.52
N ARG A 108 -10.05 -0.42 -6.88
CA ARG A 108 -9.93 -0.11 -5.43
C ARG A 108 -10.05 -1.36 -4.55
N LYS A 109 -10.89 -2.35 -4.92
CA LYS A 109 -10.95 -3.62 -4.16
C LYS A 109 -9.60 -4.36 -4.15
N TYR A 110 -8.87 -4.41 -5.27
CA TYR A 110 -7.57 -5.08 -5.32
C TYR A 110 -6.52 -4.30 -4.54
N GLU A 111 -6.55 -2.96 -4.61
CA GLU A 111 -5.64 -2.13 -3.83
C GLU A 111 -5.84 -2.34 -2.32
N PHE A 112 -7.08 -2.53 -1.85
CA PHE A 112 -7.33 -2.92 -0.44
C PHE A 112 -6.84 -4.33 -0.10
N ILE A 113 -6.98 -5.30 -1.01
CA ILE A 113 -6.40 -6.65 -0.82
C ILE A 113 -4.89 -6.53 -0.64
N TYR A 114 -4.20 -5.81 -1.53
CA TYR A 114 -2.75 -5.62 -1.47
C TYR A 114 -2.32 -4.88 -0.19
N TYR A 115 -3.07 -3.84 0.19
CA TYR A 115 -2.85 -3.12 1.45
C TYR A 115 -2.91 -4.06 2.66
N MET A 116 -4.00 -4.82 2.80
CA MET A 116 -4.19 -5.75 3.92
C MET A 116 -3.18 -6.88 3.92
N GLN A 117 -2.88 -7.43 2.75
CA GLN A 117 -1.89 -8.50 2.61
C GLN A 117 -0.51 -8.04 3.12
N LYS A 118 -0.06 -6.84 2.73
CA LYS A 118 1.22 -6.28 3.19
C LYS A 118 1.25 -6.04 4.70
N LEU A 119 0.15 -5.56 5.29
CA LEU A 119 0.05 -5.39 6.75
C LEU A 119 0.16 -6.73 7.50
N LEU A 120 -0.50 -7.78 6.99
CA LEU A 120 -0.47 -9.12 7.60
C LEU A 120 0.85 -9.85 7.38
N ASP A 121 1.56 -9.55 6.28
CA ASP A 121 2.89 -10.11 6.02
C ASP A 121 3.99 -9.50 6.90
N HIS A 122 3.76 -8.29 7.41
CA HIS A 122 4.69 -7.57 8.28
C HIS A 122 4.52 -8.00 9.74
N LYS A 123 5.55 -8.61 10.34
CA LYS A 123 5.51 -9.22 11.69
C LYS A 123 4.93 -8.30 12.78
N LEU A 124 5.41 -7.06 12.84
CA LEU A 124 5.01 -6.09 13.88
C LEU A 124 3.62 -5.48 13.62
N LEU A 125 3.35 -5.02 12.40
CA LEU A 125 2.04 -4.48 12.03
C LEU A 125 0.93 -5.53 12.13
N ARG A 126 1.21 -6.78 11.74
CA ARG A 126 0.30 -7.91 11.91
C ARG A 126 -0.19 -8.02 13.34
N ASN A 127 0.70 -7.89 14.32
CA ASN A 127 0.38 -8.05 15.74
C ASN A 127 -0.09 -6.74 16.40
N SER A 128 -0.25 -5.66 15.62
CA SER A 128 -0.76 -4.38 16.11
C SER A 128 -2.18 -4.54 16.65
N ASP A 129 -2.43 -4.03 17.86
CA ASP A 129 -3.74 -4.03 18.49
C ASP A 129 -4.82 -3.37 17.60
N VAL A 130 -4.46 -2.29 16.91
CA VAL A 130 -5.33 -1.58 15.95
C VAL A 130 -5.74 -2.50 14.82
N LEU A 131 -4.78 -3.19 14.20
CA LEU A 131 -5.06 -4.08 13.08
C LEU A 131 -5.90 -5.27 13.56
N GLN A 132 -5.53 -5.88 14.68
CA GLN A 132 -6.27 -7.01 15.26
C GLN A 132 -7.72 -6.62 15.58
N LYS A 133 -7.97 -5.42 16.09
CA LYS A 133 -9.34 -4.92 16.31
C LYS A 133 -10.07 -4.68 14.98
N PHE A 134 -9.39 -4.11 13.99
CA PHE A 134 -9.93 -3.89 12.64
C PHE A 134 -10.37 -5.17 11.94
N ILE A 135 -9.65 -6.29 12.13
CA ILE A 135 -9.96 -7.61 11.56
C ILE A 135 -10.51 -8.60 12.60
N SER A 136 -11.17 -8.12 13.65
CA SER A 136 -11.64 -9.00 14.73
C SER A 136 -13.00 -9.63 14.41
N LYS A 137 -13.20 -10.85 14.93
CA LYS A 137 -14.51 -11.53 14.95
C LYS A 137 -15.58 -10.74 15.71
N GLU A 138 -15.17 -9.95 16.70
CA GLU A 138 -16.05 -9.11 17.54
C GLU A 138 -16.72 -8.00 16.71
N TYR A 139 -15.98 -7.31 15.84
CA TYR A 139 -16.52 -6.24 14.98
C TYR A 139 -16.53 -6.65 13.51
N LYS A 140 -16.85 -7.90 13.21
CA LYS A 140 -16.90 -8.38 11.81
C LYS A 140 -17.87 -7.54 10.97
N ASP A 141 -19.00 -7.14 11.58
CA ASP A 141 -20.09 -6.45 10.91
C ASP A 141 -19.81 -4.94 10.82
N PHE A 142 -20.33 -4.32 9.75
CA PHE A 142 -20.07 -2.91 9.47
C PHE A 142 -20.58 -1.98 10.58
N ASN A 143 -21.80 -2.21 11.07
CA ASN A 143 -22.45 -1.33 12.03
C ASN A 143 -21.74 -1.36 13.38
N ASP A 144 -21.38 -2.55 13.87
CA ASP A 144 -20.68 -2.73 15.14
C ASP A 144 -19.31 -2.03 15.11
N PHE A 145 -18.58 -2.15 14.00
CA PHE A 145 -17.31 -1.46 13.84
C PHE A 145 -17.46 0.06 13.73
N GLN A 146 -18.51 0.53 13.05
CA GLN A 146 -18.79 1.96 12.95
C GLN A 146 -19.16 2.54 14.33
N GLU A 147 -19.93 1.81 15.14
CA GLU A 147 -20.25 2.20 16.52
C GLU A 147 -18.99 2.27 17.39
N TYR A 148 -18.10 1.28 17.25
CA TYR A 148 -16.79 1.30 17.92
C TYR A 148 -15.96 2.54 17.57
N ILE A 149 -15.85 2.90 16.29
CA ILE A 149 -15.15 4.12 15.86
C ILE A 149 -15.82 5.38 16.43
N ASN A 150 -17.15 5.45 16.41
CA ASN A 150 -17.88 6.60 16.93
C ASN A 150 -17.58 6.82 18.42
N LYS A 151 -17.61 5.74 19.22
CA LYS A 151 -17.26 5.78 20.66
C LYS A 151 -15.83 6.29 20.90
N LEU A 152 -14.87 5.85 20.09
CA LEU A 152 -13.49 6.38 20.17
C LEU A 152 -13.43 7.87 19.80
N SER A 153 -14.17 8.29 18.78
CA SER A 153 -14.19 9.68 18.34
C SER A 153 -14.80 10.61 19.39
N ASP A 154 -15.78 10.14 20.15
CA ASP A 154 -16.40 10.89 21.26
C ASP A 154 -15.43 11.05 22.44
N GLN A 155 -14.65 10.01 22.75
CA GLN A 155 -13.58 10.08 23.75
C GLN A 155 -12.44 11.02 23.30
N ASN A 156 -12.03 10.93 22.03
CA ASN A 156 -11.00 11.77 21.47
C ASN A 156 -11.45 13.23 21.30
N THR A 157 -12.73 13.51 21.00
CA THR A 157 -13.25 14.89 20.96
C THR A 157 -13.36 15.50 22.36
N PHE A 158 -13.59 14.70 23.40
CA PHE A 158 -13.49 15.17 24.78
C PHE A 158 -12.05 15.54 25.15
N ILE A 159 -11.08 14.67 24.87
CA ILE A 159 -9.64 14.94 25.09
C ILE A 159 -9.17 16.12 24.22
N ASN A 160 -9.55 16.17 22.95
CA ASN A 160 -9.23 17.26 22.03
C ASN A 160 -9.92 18.56 22.43
N ARG A 161 -11.13 18.55 23.01
CA ARG A 161 -11.73 19.78 23.59
C ARG A 161 -10.93 20.25 24.79
N ILE A 162 -10.52 19.37 25.69
CA ILE A 162 -9.68 19.74 26.85
C ILE A 162 -8.34 20.31 26.37
N MET A 163 -7.67 19.63 25.44
CA MET A 163 -6.38 20.03 24.86
C MET A 163 -6.50 21.33 24.05
N ASN A 164 -7.52 21.45 23.18
CA ASN A 164 -7.73 22.67 22.38
C ASN A 164 -8.16 23.84 23.24
N THR A 165 -8.90 23.66 24.34
CA THR A 165 -9.19 24.77 25.26
C THR A 165 -7.90 25.28 25.92
N GLY A 166 -6.96 24.38 26.26
CA GLY A 166 -5.60 24.75 26.71
C GLY A 166 -4.76 25.44 25.63
N VAL A 167 -4.72 24.90 24.41
CA VAL A 167 -3.95 25.45 23.28
C VAL A 167 -4.52 26.78 22.78
N THR A 168 -5.85 26.97 22.78
CA THR A 168 -6.48 28.24 22.38
C THR A 168 -6.17 29.35 23.39
N PHE A 169 -6.16 29.03 24.69
CA PHE A 169 -5.73 29.94 25.75
C PHE A 169 -4.25 30.36 25.59
N VAL A 170 -3.37 29.43 25.19
CA VAL A 170 -1.94 29.69 24.92
C VAL A 170 -1.72 30.46 23.61
N SER A 171 -2.51 30.20 22.57
CA SER A 171 -2.43 30.90 21.27
C SER A 171 -2.78 32.39 21.36
N LEU A 172 -3.62 32.77 22.33
CA LEU A 172 -3.92 34.16 22.65
C LEU A 172 -2.69 34.91 23.18
N PHE A 173 -1.75 34.21 23.84
CA PHE A 173 -0.47 34.80 24.26
C PHE A 173 0.58 34.84 23.14
N GLN A 174 0.55 33.90 22.18
CA GLN A 174 1.46 33.90 21.02
C GLN A 174 1.25 35.11 20.09
N LYS A 175 0.01 35.63 19.97
CA LYS A 175 -0.29 36.82 19.15
C LYS A 175 0.27 38.14 19.72
N CYS A 176 0.77 38.16 20.96
CA CYS A 176 1.26 39.38 21.60
C CYS A 176 2.79 39.52 21.62
N VAL A 177 3.56 38.58 21.06
CA VAL A 177 5.03 38.60 21.16
C VAL A 177 5.69 38.34 19.80
N SER A 178 5.70 39.37 18.96
CA SER A 178 6.61 39.46 17.82
C SER A 178 7.91 40.15 18.26
N PHE A 179 8.94 39.37 18.61
CA PHE A 179 10.27 39.91 18.87
C PHE A 179 11.38 39.04 18.29
N GLY A 180 12.27 39.70 17.53
CA GLY A 180 13.64 39.28 17.24
C GLY A 180 13.82 38.30 16.07
N SER A 181 14.12 38.82 14.88
CA SER A 181 14.74 38.04 13.80
C SER A 181 16.17 37.67 14.21
N SER A 182 16.33 36.54 14.89
CA SER A 182 17.63 35.90 15.07
C SER A 182 17.97 35.16 13.77
N THR A 183 19.16 35.41 13.23
CA THR A 183 19.66 34.72 12.05
C THR A 183 19.91 33.25 12.41
N ILE A 184 19.03 32.36 11.96
CA ILE A 184 19.17 30.91 12.17
C ILE A 184 20.23 30.42 11.19
N LEU A 185 21.31 29.84 11.70
CA LEU A 185 22.34 29.24 10.84
C LEU A 185 21.83 27.89 10.31
N PRO A 186 22.08 27.56 9.03
CA PRO A 186 21.70 26.27 8.47
C PRO A 186 22.48 25.14 9.16
N ARG A 187 21.81 24.01 9.32
CA ARG A 187 22.40 22.80 9.88
C ARG A 187 23.41 22.20 8.90
N VAL A 188 24.56 21.74 9.40
CA VAL A 188 25.50 20.93 8.61
C VAL A 188 25.05 19.46 8.66
N PRO A 189 24.93 18.76 7.52
CA PRO A 189 24.60 17.34 7.50
C PRO A 189 25.63 16.49 8.25
N ASP A 190 25.17 15.54 9.05
CA ASP A 190 25.98 14.55 9.74
C ASP A 190 26.02 13.21 8.98
N LYS A 191 26.74 12.22 9.54
CA LYS A 191 26.88 10.89 8.92
C LYS A 191 25.54 10.18 8.69
N GLN A 192 24.56 10.38 9.57
CA GLN A 192 23.25 9.75 9.41
C GLN A 192 22.46 10.40 8.27
N ASP A 193 22.59 11.72 8.07
CA ASP A 193 21.99 12.39 6.92
C ASP A 193 22.57 11.86 5.61
N LEU A 194 23.89 11.72 5.53
CA LEU A 194 24.58 11.17 4.35
C LEU A 194 24.11 9.74 4.04
N TYR A 195 23.92 8.92 5.08
CA TYR A 195 23.39 7.57 4.91
C TYR A 195 21.93 7.58 4.41
N PHE A 196 21.08 8.47 4.95
CA PHE A 196 19.70 8.64 4.46
C PHE A 196 19.67 9.21 3.03
N ASP A 197 20.66 10.01 2.61
CA ASP A 197 20.82 10.46 1.22
C ASP A 197 21.15 9.31 0.26
N GLU A 198 21.98 8.36 0.68
CA GLU A 198 22.25 7.16 -0.11
C GLU A 198 21.00 6.29 -0.27
N ILE A 199 20.28 6.04 0.83
CA ILE A 199 19.01 5.30 0.80
C ILE A 199 17.98 6.02 -0.09
N LEU A 200 17.88 7.35 0.01
CA LEU A 200 16.98 8.14 -0.83
C LEU A 200 17.26 7.92 -2.32
N LYS A 201 18.52 8.00 -2.74
CA LYS A 201 18.93 7.79 -4.13
C LYS A 201 18.61 6.37 -4.61
N GLU A 202 18.89 5.37 -3.78
CA GLU A 202 18.59 3.98 -4.09
C GLU A 202 17.08 3.77 -4.29
N LEU A 203 16.25 4.22 -3.34
CA LEU A 203 14.79 4.10 -3.41
C LEU A 203 14.21 4.86 -4.61
N GLN A 204 14.74 6.03 -4.94
CA GLN A 204 14.35 6.79 -6.13
C GLN A 204 14.68 6.02 -7.41
N SER A 205 15.87 5.41 -7.50
CA SER A 205 16.25 4.59 -8.65
C SER A 205 15.34 3.37 -8.81
N SER A 206 15.06 2.63 -7.73
CA SER A 206 14.16 1.47 -7.75
C SER A 206 12.71 1.87 -8.08
N LYS A 207 12.24 3.01 -7.59
CA LYS A 207 10.94 3.59 -7.95
C LYS A 207 10.88 3.88 -9.45
N GLN A 208 11.89 4.55 -10.03
CA GLN A 208 11.95 4.87 -11.46
C GLN A 208 11.94 3.60 -12.32
N GLN A 209 12.69 2.57 -11.94
CA GLN A 209 12.66 1.27 -12.64
C GLN A 209 11.26 0.64 -12.61
N THR A 210 10.59 0.70 -11.46
CA THR A 210 9.21 0.21 -11.30
C THR A 210 8.24 1.00 -12.18
N GLU A 211 8.38 2.33 -12.24
CA GLU A 211 7.57 3.22 -13.09
C GLU A 211 7.77 2.93 -14.58
N MET A 212 8.99 2.61 -15.01
CA MET A 212 9.27 2.19 -16.39
C MET A 212 8.53 0.90 -16.75
N ILE A 213 8.65 -0.14 -15.91
CA ILE A 213 7.96 -1.43 -16.10
C ILE A 213 6.44 -1.22 -16.15
N TYR A 214 5.91 -0.43 -15.22
CA TYR A 214 4.50 -0.05 -15.19
C TYR A 214 4.07 0.63 -16.49
N SER A 215 4.81 1.63 -16.96
CA SER A 215 4.51 2.35 -18.22
C SER A 215 4.47 1.40 -19.42
N ASP A 216 5.42 0.48 -19.51
CA ASP A 216 5.49 -0.47 -20.62
C ASP A 216 4.34 -1.48 -20.59
N LEU A 217 3.98 -2.01 -19.41
CA LEU A 217 2.80 -2.87 -19.26
C LEU A 217 1.50 -2.12 -19.56
N GLN A 218 1.38 -0.85 -19.18
CA GLN A 218 0.23 -0.03 -19.53
C GLN A 218 0.07 0.15 -21.03
N LYS A 219 1.16 0.37 -21.77
CA LYS A 219 1.11 0.44 -23.24
C LYS A 219 0.61 -0.87 -23.85
N ILE A 220 1.00 -2.02 -23.29
CA ILE A 220 0.53 -3.34 -23.73
C ILE A 220 -0.98 -3.47 -23.47
N VAL A 221 -1.44 -3.15 -22.27
CA VAL A 221 -2.87 -3.16 -21.89
C VAL A 221 -3.69 -2.23 -22.80
N GLN A 222 -3.17 -1.04 -23.12
CA GLN A 222 -3.82 -0.09 -24.01
C GLN A 222 -3.92 -0.64 -25.44
N LYS A 223 -2.88 -1.29 -25.95
CA LYS A 223 -2.93 -1.94 -27.28
C LYS A 223 -3.97 -3.05 -27.32
N LEU A 224 -4.03 -3.89 -26.28
CA LEU A 224 -5.04 -4.95 -26.17
C LEU A 224 -6.47 -4.37 -26.12
N TYR A 225 -6.66 -3.26 -25.41
CA TYR A 225 -7.94 -2.56 -25.35
C TYR A 225 -8.37 -1.97 -26.70
N ILE A 226 -7.45 -1.36 -27.44
CA ILE A 226 -7.73 -0.84 -28.78
C ILE A 226 -8.13 -1.99 -29.71
N GLN A 227 -7.41 -3.13 -29.64
CA GLN A 227 -7.73 -4.32 -30.42
C GLN A 227 -9.08 -4.92 -30.05
N SER A 228 -9.39 -5.09 -28.76
CA SER A 228 -10.69 -5.61 -28.32
C SER A 228 -11.84 -4.70 -28.79
N LYS A 229 -11.71 -3.38 -28.63
CA LYS A 229 -12.67 -2.41 -29.14
C LYS A 229 -12.87 -2.48 -30.64
N SER A 230 -11.79 -2.58 -31.42
CA SER A 230 -11.88 -2.73 -32.87
C SER A 230 -12.67 -3.98 -33.24
N LEU A 231 -12.43 -5.10 -32.55
CA LEU A 231 -13.15 -6.35 -32.79
C LEU A 231 -14.63 -6.26 -32.38
N ILE A 232 -14.96 -5.55 -31.30
CA ILE A 232 -16.36 -5.28 -30.89
C ILE A 232 -17.09 -4.49 -31.97
N ILE A 233 -16.49 -3.41 -32.48
CA ILE A 233 -17.08 -2.61 -33.56
C ILE A 233 -17.29 -3.48 -34.82
N SER A 234 -16.31 -4.31 -35.17
CA SER A 234 -16.49 -5.27 -36.27
C SER A 234 -17.66 -6.22 -36.00
N GLN A 235 -17.81 -6.75 -34.78
CA GLN A 235 -18.96 -7.58 -34.44
C GLN A 235 -20.28 -6.85 -34.59
N GLU A 236 -20.40 -5.61 -34.13
CA GLU A 236 -21.62 -4.82 -34.24
C GLU A 236 -22.07 -4.67 -35.71
N ILE A 237 -21.12 -4.50 -36.63
CA ILE A 237 -21.40 -4.46 -38.08
C ILE A 237 -21.93 -5.82 -38.58
N PHE A 238 -21.31 -6.93 -38.17
CA PHE A 238 -21.68 -8.28 -38.63
C PHE A 238 -22.91 -8.89 -37.93
N ILE A 239 -23.30 -8.37 -36.75
CA ILE A 239 -24.49 -8.82 -35.99
C ILE A 239 -25.77 -8.67 -36.80
N THR A 240 -25.82 -7.70 -37.71
CA THR A 240 -26.99 -7.47 -38.57
C THR A 240 -27.12 -8.48 -39.71
N GLU A 241 -26.04 -9.17 -40.10
CA GLU A 241 -26.01 -9.99 -41.32
C GLU A 241 -25.68 -11.48 -41.08
N CYS A 242 -25.05 -11.85 -39.96
CA CYS A 242 -24.36 -13.15 -39.82
C CYS A 242 -24.50 -13.84 -38.44
N GLN A 243 -25.57 -13.62 -37.68
CA GLN A 243 -25.69 -14.07 -36.27
C GLN A 243 -25.49 -15.57 -36.02
N GLN A 244 -25.76 -16.45 -36.99
CA GLN A 244 -25.57 -17.90 -36.89
C GLN A 244 -24.35 -18.42 -37.64
N ASN A 245 -23.49 -17.54 -38.16
CA ASN A 245 -22.28 -17.93 -38.87
C ASN A 245 -21.18 -18.36 -37.87
N ASP A 246 -20.55 -19.50 -38.12
CA ASP A 246 -19.45 -20.02 -37.32
C ASP A 246 -18.27 -19.03 -37.23
N GLU A 247 -17.97 -18.29 -38.30
CA GLU A 247 -16.94 -17.25 -38.31
C GLU A 247 -17.29 -16.08 -37.37
N PHE A 248 -18.57 -15.72 -37.29
CA PHE A 248 -19.05 -14.70 -36.37
C PHE A 248 -18.91 -15.16 -34.91
N MET A 249 -19.22 -16.44 -34.63
CA MET A 249 -19.03 -17.02 -33.30
C MET A 249 -17.55 -17.14 -32.91
N LYS A 250 -16.65 -17.44 -33.87
CA LYS A 250 -15.19 -17.39 -33.67
C LYS A 250 -14.74 -15.98 -33.32
N LEU A 251 -15.19 -14.96 -34.05
CA LEU A 251 -14.88 -13.55 -33.76
C LEU A 251 -15.34 -13.14 -32.35
N LYS A 252 -16.54 -13.56 -31.94
CA LYS A 252 -17.06 -13.34 -30.58
C LYS A 252 -16.17 -13.94 -29.50
N ARG A 253 -15.70 -15.17 -29.69
CA ARG A 253 -14.77 -15.85 -28.78
C ARG A 253 -13.42 -15.14 -28.70
N ILE A 254 -12.85 -14.75 -29.85
CA ILE A 254 -11.57 -14.04 -29.91
C ILE A 254 -11.65 -12.73 -29.13
N THR A 255 -12.68 -11.91 -29.36
CA THR A 255 -12.86 -10.66 -28.61
C THR A 255 -12.93 -10.89 -27.12
N LYS A 256 -13.67 -11.92 -26.67
CA LYS A 256 -13.77 -12.22 -25.24
C LYS A 256 -12.42 -12.62 -24.63
N ILE A 257 -11.57 -13.32 -25.38
CA ILE A 257 -10.21 -13.66 -24.95
C ILE A 257 -9.36 -12.40 -24.78
N TYR A 258 -9.42 -11.46 -25.72
CA TYR A 258 -8.72 -10.17 -25.60
C TYR A 258 -9.21 -9.36 -24.40
N GLU A 259 -10.53 -9.24 -24.20
CA GLU A 259 -11.11 -8.56 -23.03
C GLU A 259 -10.66 -9.19 -21.71
N ASN A 260 -10.78 -10.51 -21.59
CA ASN A 260 -10.45 -11.22 -20.36
C ASN A 260 -8.96 -11.11 -20.05
N PHE A 261 -8.08 -11.26 -21.04
CA PHE A 261 -6.64 -11.12 -20.84
C PHE A 261 -6.26 -9.69 -20.43
N GLN A 262 -6.88 -8.68 -21.06
CA GLN A 262 -6.69 -7.29 -20.68
C GLN A 262 -7.10 -7.02 -19.21
N ILE A 263 -8.23 -7.58 -18.76
CA ILE A 263 -8.68 -7.47 -17.37
C ILE A 263 -7.68 -8.17 -16.43
N GLN A 264 -7.30 -9.41 -16.74
CA GLN A 264 -6.34 -10.19 -15.94
C GLN A 264 -5.01 -9.45 -15.76
N LEU A 265 -4.45 -8.86 -16.83
CA LEU A 265 -3.22 -8.08 -16.74
C LEU A 265 -3.35 -6.85 -15.83
N LYS A 266 -4.51 -6.18 -15.87
CA LYS A 266 -4.76 -5.03 -14.98
C LYS A 266 -4.80 -5.46 -13.52
N GLU A 267 -5.59 -6.48 -13.22
CA GLU A 267 -5.84 -6.96 -11.86
C GLU A 267 -4.57 -7.54 -11.23
N THR A 268 -3.82 -8.34 -12.00
CA THR A 268 -2.64 -9.08 -11.51
C THR A 268 -1.39 -8.23 -11.44
N PHE A 269 -1.15 -7.36 -12.44
CA PHE A 269 0.12 -6.66 -12.58
C PHE A 269 0.00 -5.14 -12.41
N ILE A 270 -0.91 -4.49 -13.14
CA ILE A 270 -0.99 -3.02 -13.17
C ILE A 270 -1.33 -2.46 -11.79
N TYR A 271 -2.43 -2.93 -11.18
CA TYR A 271 -2.86 -2.41 -9.88
C TYR A 271 -1.83 -2.69 -8.78
N ARG A 272 -1.14 -3.85 -8.86
CA ARG A 272 -0.08 -4.19 -7.93
C ARG A 272 1.12 -3.24 -8.08
N LEU A 273 1.57 -2.96 -9.30
CA LEU A 273 2.66 -2.00 -9.57
C LEU A 273 2.33 -0.59 -9.11
N GLU A 274 1.09 -0.12 -9.33
CA GLU A 274 0.64 1.18 -8.82
C GLU A 274 0.76 1.26 -7.29
N THR A 275 0.37 0.19 -6.59
CA THR A 275 0.54 0.15 -5.13
C THR A 275 2.02 0.18 -4.72
N CYS A 276 2.89 -0.51 -5.46
CA CYS A 276 4.33 -0.54 -5.19
C CYS A 276 4.96 0.85 -5.36
N ILE A 277 4.61 1.56 -6.44
CA ILE A 277 5.06 2.93 -6.70
C ILE A 277 4.62 3.87 -5.55
N ARG A 278 3.39 3.73 -5.07
CA ARG A 278 2.92 4.52 -3.92
C ARG A 278 3.64 4.17 -2.62
N ASP A 279 3.96 2.90 -2.38
CA ASP A 279 4.72 2.52 -1.18
C ASP A 279 6.14 3.11 -1.18
N TYR A 280 6.79 3.22 -2.34
CA TYR A 280 8.03 3.99 -2.45
C TYR A 280 7.83 5.44 -2.04
N LEU A 281 6.73 6.09 -2.42
CA LEU A 281 6.43 7.46 -2.00
C LEU A 281 6.26 7.56 -0.47
N GLN A 282 5.68 6.55 0.19
CA GLN A 282 5.60 6.52 1.66
C GLN A 282 6.98 6.40 2.31
N ALA A 283 7.84 5.52 1.81
CA ALA A 283 9.20 5.40 2.31
C ALA A 283 9.99 6.71 2.12
N LEU A 284 9.84 7.37 0.98
CA LEU A 284 10.47 8.67 0.70
C LEU A 284 9.90 9.79 1.60
N LYS A 285 8.59 9.75 1.92
CA LYS A 285 7.95 10.69 2.86
C LYS A 285 8.59 10.58 4.26
N ILE A 286 8.86 9.38 4.75
CA ILE A 286 9.51 9.17 6.05
C ILE A 286 10.93 9.73 6.07
N ILE A 287 11.70 9.54 4.99
CA ILE A 287 13.04 10.13 4.84
C ILE A 287 12.99 11.67 4.90
N ASN A 288 12.01 12.27 4.23
CA ASN A 288 11.84 13.73 4.26
C ASN A 288 11.42 14.21 5.65
N GLU A 289 10.47 13.53 6.29
CA GLU A 289 10.04 13.84 7.66
C GLU A 289 11.21 13.77 8.65
N TYR A 290 12.09 12.77 8.52
CA TYR A 290 13.31 12.67 9.31
C TYR A 290 14.20 13.92 9.15
N ARG A 291 14.42 14.39 7.92
CA ARG A 291 15.25 15.58 7.64
C ARG A 291 14.62 16.84 8.19
N GLU A 292 13.34 17.05 7.92
CA GLU A 292 12.58 18.22 8.37
C GLU A 292 12.58 18.31 9.90
N LEU A 293 12.40 17.18 10.60
CA LEU A 293 12.48 17.13 12.05
C LEU A 293 13.90 17.47 12.55
N LYS A 294 14.97 17.01 11.90
CA LYS A 294 16.35 17.35 12.30
C LYS A 294 16.63 18.84 12.15
N ASP A 295 16.16 19.42 11.05
CA ASP A 295 16.31 20.86 10.78
C ASP A 295 15.51 21.68 11.80
N GLN A 296 14.30 21.22 12.14
CA GLN A 296 13.47 21.84 13.17
C GLN A 296 14.10 21.74 14.56
N ILE A 297 14.65 20.58 14.96
CA ILE A 297 15.40 20.41 16.22
C ILE A 297 16.59 21.35 16.29
N HIS A 298 17.33 21.51 15.19
CA HIS A 298 18.47 22.42 15.14
C HIS A 298 18.04 23.87 15.35
N LYS A 299 16.98 24.29 14.65
CA LYS A 299 16.38 25.61 14.79
C LYS A 299 15.89 25.87 16.22
N ASP A 300 15.15 24.94 16.81
CA ASP A 300 14.63 25.05 18.18
C ASP A 300 15.77 25.11 19.20
N SER A 301 16.84 24.35 18.98
CA SER A 301 18.04 24.39 19.83
C SER A 301 18.75 25.75 19.77
N GLN A 302 18.86 26.36 18.58
CA GLN A 302 19.41 27.72 18.44
C GLN A 302 18.51 28.77 19.10
N GLN A 303 17.19 28.62 18.97
CA GLN A 303 16.23 29.53 19.60
C GLN A 303 16.33 29.48 21.12
N ILE A 304 16.38 28.30 21.75
CA ILE A 304 16.53 28.15 23.20
C ILE A 304 17.77 28.88 23.76
N ASN A 305 18.84 28.96 22.97
CA ASN A 305 20.08 29.64 23.36
C ASN A 305 20.01 31.18 23.22
N ASN A 306 18.93 31.74 22.67
CA ASN A 306 18.74 33.19 22.60
C ASN A 306 18.23 33.75 23.94
N ILE A 307 18.90 34.79 24.43
CA ILE A 307 18.74 35.40 25.76
C ILE A 307 17.34 36.02 25.99
N ASN A 308 16.54 36.25 24.95
CA ASN A 308 15.27 36.99 25.02
C ASN A 308 14.00 36.12 25.00
N ILE A 309 14.08 34.82 25.31
CA ILE A 309 12.90 33.95 25.35
C ILE A 309 12.28 33.93 26.75
N GLY A 310 11.00 34.34 26.84
CA GLY A 310 10.23 34.27 28.10
C GLY A 310 10.06 32.84 28.61
N LYS A 311 10.01 32.68 29.95
CA LYS A 311 10.04 31.38 30.64
C LYS A 311 9.01 30.35 30.14
N SER A 312 7.76 30.77 29.92
CA SER A 312 6.70 29.88 29.42
C SER A 312 6.99 29.33 28.01
N LYS A 313 7.53 30.17 27.11
CA LYS A 313 7.88 29.77 25.74
C LYS A 313 9.14 28.91 25.71
N LEU A 314 10.07 29.17 26.63
CA LEU A 314 11.25 28.33 26.82
C LEU A 314 10.87 26.91 27.25
N GLU A 315 9.90 26.75 28.15
CA GLU A 315 9.40 25.45 28.58
C GLU A 315 8.67 24.70 27.45
N GLU A 316 7.83 25.40 26.67
CA GLU A 316 7.16 24.86 25.48
C GLU A 316 8.16 24.39 24.40
N LEU A 317 9.17 25.20 24.10
CA LEU A 317 10.24 24.85 23.16
C LEU A 317 11.06 23.66 23.65
N LYS A 318 11.38 23.58 24.94
CA LYS A 318 12.09 22.43 25.53
C LYS A 318 11.27 21.14 25.42
N TYR A 319 9.97 21.21 25.71
CA TYR A 319 9.06 20.08 25.56
C TYR A 319 8.98 19.61 24.10
N THR A 320 8.77 20.55 23.17
CA THR A 320 8.71 20.27 21.73
C THR A 320 10.01 19.67 21.21
N LEU A 321 11.15 20.24 21.61
CA LEU A 321 12.48 19.74 21.27
C LEU A 321 12.68 18.29 21.77
N SER A 322 12.28 18.01 23.01
CA SER A 322 12.38 16.66 23.58
C SER A 322 11.53 15.65 22.80
N ASN A 323 10.29 16.00 22.48
CA ASN A 323 9.39 15.15 21.70
C ASN A 323 9.92 14.91 20.28
N ASN A 324 10.42 15.95 19.61
CA ASN A 324 10.98 15.81 18.27
C ASN A 324 12.24 14.93 18.27
N LYS A 325 13.11 15.04 19.29
CA LYS A 325 14.28 14.15 19.45
C LYS A 325 13.86 12.69 19.57
N GLN A 326 12.89 12.38 20.44
CA GLN A 326 12.35 11.03 20.57
C GLN A 326 11.74 10.53 19.26
N LYS A 327 10.99 11.39 18.56
CA LYS A 327 10.38 11.05 17.27
C LYS A 327 11.43 10.72 16.21
N ILE A 328 12.54 11.45 16.16
CA ILE A 328 13.66 11.16 15.24
C ILE A 328 14.32 9.83 15.54
N GLU A 329 14.57 9.52 16.80
CA GLU A 329 15.15 8.23 17.21
C GLU A 329 14.24 7.06 16.82
N GLN A 330 12.93 7.23 17.00
CA GLN A 330 11.93 6.26 16.54
C GLN A 330 11.93 6.12 15.02
N ILE A 331 11.93 7.22 14.27
CA ILE A 331 11.99 7.18 12.80
C ILE A 331 13.25 6.46 12.33
N TYR A 332 14.41 6.84 12.87
CA TYR A 332 15.69 6.23 12.51
C TYR A 332 15.67 4.71 12.72
N THR A 333 15.26 4.28 13.91
CA THR A 333 15.27 2.85 14.28
C THR A 333 14.24 2.06 13.47
N ASN A 334 12.98 2.50 13.49
CA ASN A 334 11.88 1.78 12.87
C ASN A 334 12.00 1.73 11.33
N PHE A 335 12.46 2.82 10.70
CA PHE A 335 12.64 2.84 9.25
C PHE A 335 13.75 1.90 8.80
N LEU A 336 14.88 1.86 9.52
CA LEU A 336 16.00 0.98 9.19
C LEU A 336 15.67 -0.49 9.45
N ASP A 337 14.84 -0.80 10.45
CA ASP A 337 14.32 -2.15 10.68
C ASP A 337 13.43 -2.63 9.53
N ASP A 338 12.58 -1.75 9.00
CA ASP A 338 11.62 -2.10 7.94
C ASP A 338 12.28 -2.12 6.54
N LEU A 339 13.34 -1.34 6.33
CA LEU A 339 13.95 -1.12 5.01
C LEU A 339 14.38 -2.42 4.29
N PRO A 340 15.03 -3.42 4.93
CA PRO A 340 15.40 -4.67 4.27
C PRO A 340 14.17 -5.46 3.80
N ILE A 341 13.13 -5.55 4.65
CA ILE A 341 11.89 -6.25 4.34
C ILE A 341 11.17 -5.54 3.20
N PHE A 342 11.11 -4.21 3.26
CA PHE A 342 10.53 -3.40 2.20
C PHE A 342 11.21 -3.67 0.85
N LYS A 343 12.55 -3.54 0.78
CA LYS A 343 13.32 -3.79 -0.45
C LYS A 343 13.11 -5.21 -0.98
N GLN A 344 13.17 -6.20 -0.10
CA GLN A 344 12.94 -7.60 -0.46
C GLN A 344 11.54 -7.81 -1.05
N THR A 345 10.51 -7.25 -0.41
CA THR A 345 9.12 -7.35 -0.89
C THR A 345 8.96 -6.71 -2.26
N GLN A 346 9.51 -5.50 -2.48
CA GLN A 346 9.46 -4.85 -3.79
C GLN A 346 10.17 -5.66 -4.88
N GLN A 347 11.35 -6.20 -4.56
CA GLN A 347 12.11 -7.02 -5.50
C GLN A 347 11.39 -8.33 -5.85
N LEU A 348 10.80 -9.00 -4.86
CA LEU A 348 10.01 -10.22 -5.07
C LEU A 348 8.81 -9.94 -5.97
N TYR A 349 8.13 -8.81 -5.78
CA TYR A 349 7.01 -8.42 -6.63
C TYR A 349 7.43 -8.18 -8.07
N LEU A 350 8.53 -7.45 -8.30
CA LEU A 350 9.04 -7.23 -9.66
C LEU A 350 9.44 -8.55 -10.33
N LYS A 351 10.09 -9.45 -9.59
CA LYS A 351 10.47 -10.77 -10.10
C LYS A 351 9.25 -11.63 -10.45
N ASP A 352 8.24 -11.64 -9.58
CA ASP A 352 6.98 -12.37 -9.76
C ASP A 352 6.22 -11.85 -10.99
N ILE A 353 6.18 -10.54 -11.20
CA ILE A 353 5.61 -9.92 -12.41
C ILE A 353 6.37 -10.39 -13.65
N GLN A 354 7.70 -10.32 -13.63
CA GLN A 354 8.53 -10.72 -14.78
C GLN A 354 8.38 -12.20 -15.13
N SER A 355 8.35 -13.09 -14.14
CA SER A 355 8.19 -14.54 -14.38
C SER A 355 6.79 -14.88 -14.87
N ASN A 356 5.75 -14.33 -14.23
CA ASN A 356 4.38 -14.72 -14.51
C ASN A 356 3.86 -14.08 -15.80
N PHE A 357 4.29 -12.86 -16.12
CA PHE A 357 3.89 -12.19 -17.34
C PHE A 357 4.23 -13.00 -18.60
N HIS A 358 5.41 -13.61 -18.65
CA HIS A 358 5.79 -14.46 -19.79
C HIS A 358 4.92 -15.71 -19.91
N SER A 359 4.62 -16.35 -18.79
CA SER A 359 3.73 -17.53 -18.74
C SER A 359 2.32 -17.17 -19.20
N GLU A 360 1.77 -16.06 -18.69
CA GLU A 360 0.42 -15.60 -19.07
C GLU A 360 0.33 -15.19 -20.54
N LEU A 361 1.34 -14.48 -21.06
CA LEU A 361 1.41 -14.11 -22.48
C LEU A 361 1.48 -15.34 -23.38
N SER A 362 2.27 -16.34 -22.98
CA SER A 362 2.36 -17.62 -23.69
C SER A 362 1.00 -18.32 -23.71
N ALA A 363 0.33 -18.43 -22.56
CA ALA A 363 -0.99 -19.04 -22.46
C ALA A 363 -2.04 -18.32 -23.32
N PHE A 364 -2.02 -16.99 -23.34
CA PHE A 364 -2.87 -16.17 -24.20
C PHE A 364 -2.62 -16.47 -25.69
N TYR A 365 -1.35 -16.48 -26.11
CA TYR A 365 -0.97 -16.78 -27.49
C TYR A 365 -1.41 -18.19 -27.92
N PHE A 366 -1.20 -19.20 -27.08
CA PHE A 366 -1.65 -20.57 -27.37
C PHE A 366 -3.17 -20.66 -27.51
N THR A 367 -3.91 -19.96 -26.65
CA THR A 367 -5.38 -19.90 -26.71
C THR A 367 -5.85 -19.32 -28.06
N LEU A 368 -5.25 -18.22 -28.51
CA LEU A 368 -5.56 -17.63 -29.82
C LEU A 368 -5.15 -18.53 -30.99
N LYS A 369 -3.98 -19.18 -30.90
CA LYS A 369 -3.48 -20.07 -31.96
C LYS A 369 -4.41 -21.28 -32.16
N ASN A 370 -4.87 -21.90 -31.09
CA ASN A 370 -5.76 -23.06 -31.15
C ASN A 370 -7.12 -22.71 -31.77
N LEU A 371 -7.61 -21.48 -31.58
CA LEU A 371 -8.83 -20.99 -32.22
C LEU A 371 -8.69 -20.73 -33.72
N LYS A 372 -7.46 -20.50 -34.21
CA LYS A 372 -7.19 -20.31 -35.64
C LYS A 372 -7.06 -21.63 -36.41
N GLN A 373 -6.85 -22.74 -35.71
CA GLN A 373 -6.70 -24.08 -36.29
C GLN A 373 -8.03 -24.87 -36.34
N LEU A 374 -9.09 -24.34 -35.72
CA LEU A 374 -10.49 -24.77 -35.83
C LEU A 374 -11.24 -23.85 -36.78
#